data_AF-V4LS99-F1
#
_entry.id   AF-V4LS99-F1
#
_cell.length_a   1.000
_cell.length_b   1.000
_cell.length_c   1.000
_cell.angle_alpha   90.00
_cell.angle_beta   90.00
_cell.angle_gamma   90.00
#
_symmetry.space_group_name_H-M   'P 1'
#
loop_
_entity.id
_entity.type
_entity.pdbx_description
1 polymer ?
#
loop_
_entity_poly.entity_id
_entity_poly.type
_entity_poly.pdbx_seq_one_letter_code
_entity_poly.pdbx_strand_id
1 'polypeptide(L)'
;KQLNVKPYGIQYAQVKRGSNKAQCDCGVYALKYIECHARGLDLSLMHDDNINIARMKIACDLFDAANDPVFIDRMSSGIPRMQCIFNVRKKNSNIVKED
;
A
#
# COMPACT_ATOMS: atom_id res chain seq x y z
N LYS A 1 6.81 -30.84 -19.48
CA LYS A 1 6.09 -30.73 -18.18
C LYS A 1 4.72 -30.14 -18.46
N GLN A 2 3.64 -30.92 -18.34
CA GLN A 2 2.28 -30.37 -18.42
C GLN A 2 1.96 -29.68 -17.08
N LEU A 3 1.58 -28.40 -17.12
CA LEU A 3 1.17 -27.66 -15.94
C LEU A 3 -0.29 -28.00 -15.63
N ASN A 4 -0.56 -28.55 -14.45
CA ASN A 4 -1.92 -28.78 -13.98
C ASN A 4 -2.53 -27.45 -13.51
N VAL A 5 -3.28 -26.78 -14.39
CA VAL A 5 -3.94 -25.51 -14.06
C VAL A 5 -5.28 -25.81 -13.41
N LYS A 6 -5.37 -25.57 -12.10
CA LYS A 6 -6.66 -25.61 -11.39
C LYS A 6 -7.46 -24.34 -11.72
N PRO A 7 -8.79 -24.44 -11.92
CA PRO A 7 -9.63 -23.26 -12.07
C PRO A 7 -9.60 -22.43 -10.79
N TYR A 8 -9.58 -21.10 -10.93
CA TYR A 8 -9.65 -20.16 -9.81
C TYR A 8 -11.05 -19.56 -9.69
N GLY A 9 -11.49 -19.34 -8.45
CA GLY A 9 -12.72 -18.61 -8.17
C GLY A 9 -12.52 -17.11 -8.31
N ILE A 10 -13.53 -16.40 -8.81
CA ILE A 10 -13.56 -14.95 -8.85
C ILE A 10 -14.50 -14.47 -7.74
N GLN A 11 -14.00 -13.60 -6.86
CA GLN A 11 -14.80 -12.93 -5.86
C GLN A 11 -14.70 -11.42 -6.08
N TYR A 12 -15.85 -10.77 -6.25
CA TYR A 12 -15.92 -9.33 -6.43
C TYR A 12 -16.11 -8.65 -5.08
N ALA A 13 -15.13 -7.87 -4.64
CA ALA A 13 -15.28 -6.98 -3.50
C ALA A 13 -16.30 -5.88 -3.84
N GLN A 14 -17.34 -5.73 -3.03
CA GLN A 14 -18.31 -4.65 -3.21
C GLN A 14 -17.72 -3.36 -2.68
N VAL A 15 -17.38 -2.43 -3.59
CA VAL A 15 -17.01 -1.07 -3.20
C VAL A 15 -18.28 -0.23 -3.09
N LYS A 16 -18.46 0.45 -1.96
CA LYS A 16 -19.61 1.32 -1.74
C LYS A 16 -19.68 2.39 -2.85
N ARG A 17 -20.81 2.45 -3.54
CA ARG A 17 -21.03 3.46 -4.59
C ARG A 17 -20.97 4.86 -3.99
N GLY A 18 -20.29 5.77 -4.69
CA GLY A 18 -20.12 7.16 -4.23
C GLY A 18 -19.05 7.36 -3.16
N SER A 19 -18.20 6.36 -2.91
CA SER A 19 -16.93 6.52 -2.17
C SER A 19 -15.87 7.22 -3.02
N ASN A 20 -14.83 7.73 -2.36
CA ASN A 20 -13.74 8.50 -2.95
C ASN A 20 -14.27 9.72 -3.72
N LYS A 21 -15.15 10.52 -3.10
CA LYS A 21 -15.70 11.74 -3.72
C LYS A 21 -14.62 12.73 -4.15
N ALA A 22 -13.53 12.80 -3.39
CA ALA A 22 -12.38 13.65 -3.71
C ALA A 22 -11.54 13.14 -4.90
N GLN A 23 -11.79 11.92 -5.37
CA GLN A 23 -11.10 11.26 -6.50
C GLN A 23 -9.58 11.11 -6.35
N CYS A 24 -9.03 11.28 -5.14
CA CYS A 24 -7.58 11.21 -4.86
C CYS A 24 -7.18 10.06 -3.92
N ASP A 25 -8.14 9.27 -3.43
CA ASP A 25 -7.91 8.24 -2.41
C ASP A 25 -7.99 6.80 -2.92
N CYS A 26 -7.99 6.57 -4.23
CA CYS A 26 -8.15 5.23 -4.80
C CYS A 26 -7.12 4.22 -4.29
N GLY A 27 -5.87 4.64 -4.08
CA GLY A 27 -4.81 3.79 -3.51
C GLY A 27 -5.04 3.43 -2.04
N VAL A 28 -5.55 4.38 -1.24
CA VAL A 28 -5.89 4.18 0.17
C VAL A 28 -7.03 3.18 0.29
N TYR A 29 -8.08 3.36 -0.52
CA TYR A 29 -9.18 2.42 -0.65
C TYR A 29 -8.69 1.03 -1.06
N ALA A 30 -7.89 0.92 -2.12
CA ALA A 30 -7.41 -0.38 -2.58
C ALA A 30 -6.63 -1.14 -1.49
N LEU A 31 -5.67 -0.47 -0.83
CA LEU A 31 -4.85 -1.09 0.21
C LEU A 31 -5.69 -1.56 1.39
N LYS A 32 -6.64 -0.73 1.83
CA LYS A 32 -7.46 -1.07 2.99
C LYS A 32 -8.49 -2.16 2.67
N TYR A 33 -9.00 -2.24 1.45
CA TYR A 33 -9.81 -3.39 1.02
C TYR A 33 -9.00 -4.69 1.06
N ILE A 34 -7.75 -4.68 0.58
CA ILE A 34 -6.84 -5.83 0.67
C ILE A 34 -6.60 -6.22 2.13
N GLU A 35 -6.33 -5.25 3.00
CA GLU A 35 -6.12 -5.48 4.43
C GLU A 35 -7.35 -6.10 5.09
N CYS A 36 -8.54 -5.54 4.84
CA CYS A 36 -9.78 -6.07 5.40
C CYS A 36 -10.06 -7.49 4.90
N HIS A 37 -9.86 -7.77 3.62
CA HIS A 37 -10.01 -9.13 3.08
C HIS A 37 -9.03 -10.12 3.71
N ALA A 38 -7.76 -9.75 3.85
CA ALA A 38 -6.74 -10.60 4.46
C ALA A 38 -7.03 -10.89 5.94
N ARG A 39 -7.68 -9.97 6.64
CA ARG A 39 -8.01 -10.07 8.06
C ARG A 39 -9.44 -10.56 8.34
N GLY A 40 -10.25 -10.80 7.32
CA GLY A 40 -11.67 -11.15 7.47
C GLY A 40 -12.51 -10.03 8.11
N LEU A 41 -12.10 -8.77 7.96
CA LEU A 41 -12.82 -7.60 8.48
C LEU A 41 -13.88 -7.12 7.50
N ASP A 42 -14.92 -6.48 8.02
CA ASP A 42 -15.97 -5.89 7.21
C ASP A 42 -15.45 -4.68 6.39
N LEU A 43 -15.82 -4.65 5.11
CA LEU A 43 -15.47 -3.59 4.16
C LEU A 43 -16.25 -2.30 4.42
N SER A 44 -17.33 -2.36 5.21
CA SER A 44 -18.12 -1.17 5.60
C SER A 44 -17.34 -0.16 6.42
N LEU A 45 -16.20 -0.54 7.02
CA LEU A 45 -15.38 0.31 7.88
C LEU A 45 -14.71 1.49 7.14
N MET A 46 -14.75 1.53 5.81
CA MET A 46 -14.14 2.58 5.00
C MET A 46 -15.14 3.58 4.44
N HIS A 47 -14.99 4.85 4.82
CA HIS A 47 -15.80 5.96 4.32
C HIS A 47 -14.94 7.21 4.08
N ASP A 48 -15.43 8.13 3.26
CA ASP A 48 -14.72 9.39 2.97
C ASP A 48 -14.43 10.20 4.25
N ASP A 49 -15.26 10.06 5.29
CA ASP A 49 -15.07 10.76 6.56
C ASP A 49 -13.85 10.27 7.34
N ASN A 50 -13.49 8.98 7.19
CA ASN A 50 -12.37 8.37 7.91
C ASN A 50 -11.14 8.09 7.03
N ILE A 51 -11.22 8.45 5.73
CA ILE A 51 -10.17 8.15 4.75
C ILE A 51 -8.85 8.83 5.10
N ASN A 52 -8.88 10.02 5.68
CA ASN A 52 -7.67 10.75 6.06
C ASN A 52 -6.89 10.00 7.16
N ILE A 53 -7.61 9.42 8.12
CA ILE A 53 -7.00 8.60 9.19
C ILE A 53 -6.42 7.33 8.59
N ALA A 54 -7.15 6.67 7.68
CA ALA A 54 -6.64 5.48 6.99
C ALA A 54 -5.38 5.79 6.17
N ARG A 55 -5.39 6.92 5.44
CA ARG A 55 -4.25 7.40 4.65
C ARG A 55 -3.02 7.63 5.53
N MET A 56 -3.20 8.31 6.67
CA MET A 56 -2.11 8.57 7.61
C MET A 56 -1.55 7.27 8.18
N LYS A 57 -2.40 6.34 8.62
CA LYS A 57 -1.97 5.04 9.14
C LYS A 57 -1.15 4.25 8.11
N ILE A 58 -1.66 4.17 6.88
CA ILE A 58 -0.95 3.51 5.77
C ILE A 58 0.39 4.19 5.49
N ALA A 59 0.46 5.52 5.54
CA ALA A 59 1.71 6.25 5.34
C ALA A 59 2.72 5.96 6.46
N CYS A 60 2.27 5.93 7.72
CA CYS A 60 3.10 5.54 8.86
C CYS A 60 3.61 4.10 8.73
N ASP A 61 2.70 3.14 8.47
CA ASP A 61 3.05 1.73 8.30
C ASP A 61 4.05 1.52 7.16
N LEU A 62 3.86 2.24 6.04
CA LEU A 62 4.77 2.17 4.90
C LEU A 62 6.12 2.83 5.21
N PHE A 63 6.12 3.94 5.95
CA PHE A 63 7.34 4.58 6.40
C PHE A 63 8.14 3.63 7.29
N ASP A 64 7.51 3.03 8.28
CA ASP A 64 8.16 2.09 9.21
C ASP A 64 8.68 0.86 8.47
N ALA A 65 7.87 0.26 7.59
CA ALA A 65 8.30 -0.87 6.75
C ALA A 65 9.47 -0.50 5.83
N ALA A 66 9.49 0.72 5.29
CA ALA A 66 10.60 1.20 4.46
C ALA A 66 11.91 1.44 5.26
N ASN A 67 11.83 1.51 6.59
CA ASN A 67 12.99 1.60 7.48
C ASN A 67 13.52 0.22 7.93
N ASP A 68 12.82 -0.87 7.62
CA ASP A 68 13.25 -2.21 7.99
C ASP A 68 14.53 -2.62 7.24
N PRO A 69 15.58 -3.10 7.94
CA PRO A 69 16.85 -3.50 7.32
C PRO A 69 16.72 -4.58 6.24
N VAL A 70 15.80 -5.54 6.41
CA VAL A 70 15.56 -6.63 5.46
C VAL A 70 14.94 -6.07 4.18
N PHE A 71 13.98 -5.15 4.31
CA PHE A 71 13.41 -4.49 3.14
C PHE A 71 14.46 -3.62 2.45
N ILE A 72 15.24 -2.82 3.19
CA ILE A 72 16.32 -2.00 2.64
C ILE A 72 17.31 -2.84 1.83
N ASP A 73 17.78 -3.96 2.39
CA ASP A 73 18.72 -4.87 1.72
C ASP A 73 18.12 -5.43 0.41
N ARG A 74 16.87 -5.90 0.45
CA ARG A 74 16.16 -6.44 -0.72
C ARG A 74 15.83 -5.38 -1.78
N MET A 75 15.46 -4.16 -1.37
CA MET A 75 15.20 -3.06 -2.31
C MET A 75 16.50 -2.57 -2.96
N SER A 76 17.63 -2.67 -2.24
CA SER A 76 18.95 -2.29 -2.76
C SER A 76 19.50 -3.30 -3.77
N SER A 77 19.15 -4.57 -3.61
CA SER A 77 19.62 -5.70 -4.44
C SER A 77 18.67 -6.07 -5.59
N GLY A 78 17.45 -5.53 -5.62
CA GLY A 78 16.41 -5.84 -6.61
C GLY A 78 16.27 -4.80 -7.74
N ILE A 79 15.91 -5.31 -8.94
CA ILE A 79 15.45 -4.67 -10.19
C ILE A 79 15.41 -3.12 -10.21
N PRO A 80 15.98 -2.44 -11.24
CA PRO A 80 16.18 -0.98 -11.30
C PRO A 80 14.97 -0.09 -10.99
N ARG A 81 13.73 -0.59 -11.10
CA ARG A 81 12.52 0.18 -10.72
C ARG A 81 12.41 0.46 -9.22
N MET A 82 13.04 -0.34 -8.36
CA MET A 82 13.02 -0.15 -6.91
C MET A 82 14.14 0.80 -6.43
N GLN A 83 15.23 0.93 -7.21
CA GLN A 83 16.33 1.86 -6.92
C GLN A 83 15.90 3.33 -6.97
N CYS A 84 14.93 3.69 -7.83
CA CYS A 84 14.42 5.07 -7.90
C CYS A 84 13.80 5.51 -6.57
N ILE A 85 13.08 4.62 -5.87
CA ILE A 85 12.48 4.89 -4.55
C ILE A 85 13.57 5.06 -3.49
N PHE A 86 14.61 4.21 -3.53
CA PHE A 86 15.76 4.32 -2.62
C PHE A 86 16.56 5.63 -2.84
N ASN A 87 16.73 6.06 -4.10
CA ASN A 87 17.44 7.30 -4.43
C ASN A 87 16.64 8.57 -4.05
N VAL A 88 15.31 8.56 -4.17
CA VAL A 88 14.44 9.64 -3.64
C VAL A 88 14.58 9.70 -2.12
N ARG A 89 14.65 8.56 -1.44
CA ARG A 89 14.85 8.48 0.01
C ARG A 89 16.19 9.05 0.46
N LYS A 90 17.31 8.73 -0.23
CA LYS A 90 18.62 9.36 0.07
C LYS A 90 18.58 10.87 -0.07
N LYS A 91 17.88 11.41 -1.08
CA LYS A 91 17.71 12.86 -1.25
C LYS A 91 16.91 13.46 -0.09
N ASN A 92 15.80 12.86 0.33
CA ASN A 92 14.99 13.37 1.43
C ASN A 92 15.68 13.25 2.80
N SER A 93 16.48 12.20 3.05
CA SER A 93 17.25 12.09 4.29
C SER A 93 18.39 13.10 4.43
N ASN A 94 18.81 13.74 3.34
CA ASN A 94 19.75 14.86 3.38
C ASN A 94 19.03 16.20 3.65
N ILE A 95 17.74 16.30 3.34
CA ILE A 95 16.92 17.50 3.61
C ILE A 95 16.60 17.62 5.11
N VAL A 96 16.40 16.50 5.83
CA VAL A 96 16.14 16.49 7.28
C VAL A 96 17.44 16.62 8.12
N LYS A 97 18.60 16.80 7.48
CA LYS A 97 19.90 16.97 8.16
C LYS A 97 20.46 18.39 8.05
N GLU A 98 19.75 19.31 7.42
CA GLU A 98 20.00 20.75 7.50
C GLU A 98 18.96 21.37 8.44
N ASP A 99 19.16 21.20 9.74
CA ASP A 99 18.69 22.07 10.83
C ASP A 99 19.64 21.92 12.03
#